data_AF-A0A813ESY4-F1
#
_entry.id   AF-A0A813ESY4-F1
#
_cell.length_a   1.000
_cell.length_b   1.000
_cell.length_c   1.000
_cell.angle_alpha   90.00
_cell.angle_beta   90.00
_cell.angle_gamma   90.00
#
_symmetry.space_group_name_H-M   'P 1'
#
loop_
_entity.id
_entity.type
_entity.pdbx_description
1 polymer ?
#
loop_
_entity_poly.entity_id
_entity_poly.type
_entity_poly.pdbx_seq_one_letter_code
_entity_poly.pdbx_strand_id
1 'polypeptide(L)'
;MPMKRPAASSGATTTRAAAAKKQRAAEEDPVVAFSESVQQGLYRSTEAPAGVIQMLTSMTESALRSGKDERHRYQTGVVSMIGTLLSGVEQDIEKTVAELNSKLAGSDLDRERRTAAVKAAEQDLEHKKAATDAQKYKLADDAQ
;
A
#
# COMPACT_ATOMS: atom_id res chain seq x y z
N MET A 1 31.56 -31.34 67.60
CA MET A 1 31.93 -30.05 66.95
C MET A 1 32.08 -30.31 65.45
N PRO A 2 31.66 -29.41 64.56
CA PRO A 2 30.27 -29.34 64.11
C PRO A 2 30.12 -29.14 62.57
N MET A 3 28.85 -29.17 62.13
CA MET A 3 28.25 -28.55 60.93
C MET A 3 28.32 -29.31 59.58
N LYS A 4 27.17 -29.75 58.99
CA LYS A 4 26.20 -28.99 58.15
C LYS A 4 26.91 -28.36 56.93
N ARG A 5 26.54 -28.57 55.65
CA ARG A 5 25.20 -28.47 55.00
C ARG A 5 25.19 -29.14 53.60
N PRO A 6 23.99 -29.49 53.06
CA PRO A 6 23.77 -29.97 51.69
C PRO A 6 23.68 -28.82 50.68
N ALA A 7 24.07 -29.04 49.42
CA ALA A 7 23.74 -28.20 48.27
C ALA A 7 24.00 -28.98 46.98
N ALA A 8 23.25 -28.87 45.89
CA ALA A 8 21.92 -28.36 45.58
C ALA A 8 21.68 -28.85 44.14
N SER A 9 20.49 -29.37 43.87
CA SER A 9 19.86 -29.59 42.57
C SER A 9 20.75 -29.57 41.30
N SER A 10 20.92 -30.76 40.71
CA SER A 10 20.81 -30.90 39.25
C SER A 10 19.56 -30.16 38.77
N GLY A 11 19.67 -29.24 37.81
CA GLY A 11 18.48 -28.85 37.02
C GLY A 11 18.34 -27.41 36.49
N ALA A 12 19.23 -26.44 36.77
CA ALA A 12 18.91 -25.04 36.45
C ALA A 12 19.77 -24.32 35.39
N THR A 13 20.86 -24.91 34.88
CA THR A 13 21.81 -24.16 34.02
C THR A 13 21.62 -24.41 32.52
N THR A 14 20.92 -25.46 32.10
CA THR A 14 20.75 -25.81 30.68
C THR A 14 19.59 -25.10 29.97
N THR A 15 18.62 -24.54 30.69
CA THR A 15 17.43 -23.92 30.06
C THR A 15 17.64 -22.46 29.67
N ARG A 16 18.45 -21.69 30.41
CA ARG A 16 18.68 -20.27 30.12
C ARG A 16 19.58 -20.03 28.91
N ALA A 17 20.58 -20.89 28.71
CA ALA A 17 21.42 -20.85 27.50
C ALA A 17 20.65 -21.27 26.25
N ALA A 18 19.75 -22.25 26.35
CA ALA A 18 18.88 -22.65 25.25
C ALA A 18 17.83 -21.58 24.91
N ALA A 19 17.27 -20.90 25.92
CA ALA A 19 16.32 -19.80 25.72
C ALA A 19 16.95 -18.56 25.09
N ALA A 20 18.17 -18.18 25.51
CA ALA A 20 18.91 -17.07 24.92
C ALA A 20 19.33 -17.35 23.46
N LYS A 21 19.66 -18.62 23.15
CA LYS A 21 19.97 -19.06 21.78
C LYS A 21 18.72 -19.11 20.89
N LYS A 22 17.56 -19.43 21.47
CA LYS A 22 16.25 -19.44 20.77
C LYS A 22 15.70 -18.04 20.53
N GLN A 23 15.97 -17.09 21.43
CA GLN A 23 15.55 -15.69 21.25
C GLN A 23 16.40 -14.96 20.20
N ARG A 24 17.70 -15.23 20.11
CA ARG A 24 18.54 -14.69 19.02
C ARG A 24 18.30 -15.33 17.66
N ALA A 25 17.69 -16.51 17.62
CA ALA A 25 17.28 -17.16 16.37
C ALA A 25 15.96 -16.62 15.81
N ALA A 26 15.23 -15.79 16.57
CA ALA A 26 13.95 -15.20 16.17
C ALA A 26 14.04 -13.73 15.76
N GLU A 27 15.23 -13.12 15.87
CA GLU A 27 15.51 -11.79 15.34
C GLU A 27 16.02 -11.99 13.91
N GLU A 28 15.10 -11.94 12.94
CA GLU A 28 15.43 -12.03 11.52
C GLU A 28 16.51 -11.00 11.17
N ASP A 29 17.49 -11.43 10.37
CA ASP A 29 18.55 -10.55 9.90
C ASP A 29 17.90 -9.38 9.12
N PRO A 30 18.11 -8.12 9.53
CA PRO A 30 17.48 -6.96 8.89
C PRO A 30 17.79 -6.87 7.38
N VAL A 31 18.92 -7.43 6.94
CA VAL A 31 19.29 -7.51 5.52
C VAL A 31 18.37 -8.45 4.74
N VAL A 32 17.94 -9.55 5.36
CA VAL A 32 17.02 -10.52 4.74
C VAL A 32 15.65 -9.88 4.57
N ALA A 33 15.11 -9.27 5.63
CA ALA A 33 13.82 -8.56 5.57
C ALA A 33 13.82 -7.43 4.53
N PHE A 34 14.91 -6.66 4.44
CA PHE A 34 15.04 -5.62 3.42
C PHE A 34 15.12 -6.20 2.00
N SER A 35 15.86 -7.29 1.83
CA SER A 35 15.98 -7.97 0.54
C SER A 35 14.64 -8.54 0.07
N GLU A 36 13.84 -9.11 0.96
CA GLU A 36 12.49 -9.57 0.66
C GLU A 36 11.58 -8.43 0.21
N SER A 37 11.67 -7.26 0.86
CA SER A 37 10.91 -6.08 0.44
C SER A 37 11.28 -5.63 -0.97
N VAL A 38 12.58 -5.62 -1.29
CA VAL A 38 13.09 -5.31 -2.64
C VAL A 38 12.61 -6.34 -3.66
N GLN A 39 12.65 -7.63 -3.31
CA GLN A 39 12.14 -8.72 -4.16
C GLN A 39 10.65 -8.56 -4.46
N GLN A 40 9.83 -8.23 -3.45
CA GLN A 40 8.41 -7.96 -3.65
C GLN A 40 8.18 -6.78 -4.58
N GLY A 41 8.99 -5.72 -4.48
CA GLY A 41 8.97 -4.59 -5.41
C GLY A 41 9.28 -5.00 -6.85
N LEU A 42 10.29 -5.86 -7.05
CA LEU A 42 10.66 -6.35 -8.38
C LEU A 42 9.55 -7.16 -9.06
N TYR A 43 8.79 -7.97 -8.30
CA TYR A 43 7.65 -8.71 -8.85
C TYR A 43 6.48 -7.82 -9.29
N ARG A 44 6.45 -6.55 -8.88
CA ARG A 44 5.47 -5.56 -9.36
C ARG A 44 5.89 -4.90 -10.66
N SER A 45 7.14 -5.06 -11.08
CA SER A 45 7.62 -4.51 -12.34
C SER A 45 7.03 -5.26 -13.53
N THR A 46 6.56 -4.50 -14.51
CA THR A 46 6.08 -5.00 -15.80
C THR A 46 7.07 -4.72 -16.93
N GLU A 47 8.17 -4.00 -16.63
CA GLU A 47 9.15 -3.53 -17.62
C GLU A 47 10.14 -4.60 -18.07
N ALA A 48 10.29 -5.68 -17.28
CA ALA A 48 11.22 -6.77 -17.55
C ALA A 48 10.52 -8.13 -17.68
N PRO A 49 11.04 -9.04 -18.53
CA PRO A 49 10.55 -10.41 -18.59
C PRO A 49 10.65 -11.14 -17.25
N ALA A 50 9.71 -12.04 -16.97
CA ALA A 50 9.65 -12.79 -15.70
C ALA A 50 10.97 -13.52 -15.36
N GLY A 51 11.68 -14.06 -16.36
CA GLY A 51 12.98 -14.70 -16.15
C GLY A 51 14.06 -13.74 -15.65
N VAL A 52 14.03 -12.47 -16.09
CA VAL A 52 14.95 -11.42 -15.62
C VAL A 52 14.59 -11.02 -14.19
N ILE A 53 13.29 -10.88 -13.88
CA ILE A 53 12.83 -10.59 -12.52
C ILE A 53 13.25 -11.70 -11.56
N GLN A 54 13.05 -12.97 -11.94
CA GLN A 54 13.44 -14.12 -11.12
C GLN A 54 14.95 -14.16 -10.88
N MET A 55 15.75 -13.93 -11.92
CA MET A 55 17.21 -13.81 -11.81
C MET A 55 17.60 -12.72 -10.83
N LEU A 56 17.10 -11.49 -11.02
CA LEU A 56 17.42 -10.36 -10.14
C LEU A 56 17.01 -10.62 -8.69
N THR A 57 15.81 -11.14 -8.46
CA THR A 57 15.31 -11.55 -7.14
C THR A 57 16.25 -12.52 -6.44
N SER A 58 16.72 -13.57 -7.14
CA SER A 58 17.65 -14.56 -6.58
C SER A 58 19.02 -13.97 -6.21
N MET A 59 19.39 -12.85 -6.83
CA MET A 59 20.68 -12.20 -6.64
C MET A 59 20.61 -11.05 -5.63
N THR A 60 19.41 -10.52 -5.37
CA THR A 60 19.16 -9.37 -4.49
C THR A 60 19.83 -9.53 -3.13
N GLU A 61 19.63 -10.66 -2.44
CA GLU A 61 20.20 -10.86 -1.10
C GLU A 61 21.73 -10.81 -1.13
N SER A 62 22.35 -11.52 -2.06
CA SER A 62 23.82 -11.57 -2.19
C SER A 62 24.43 -10.21 -2.58
N ALA A 63 23.71 -9.40 -3.35
CA ALA A 63 24.19 -8.11 -3.84
C ALA A 63 23.99 -6.99 -2.80
N LEU A 64 22.92 -7.07 -2.00
CA LEU A 64 22.60 -6.07 -0.96
C LEU A 64 23.30 -6.35 0.37
N ARG A 65 23.71 -7.60 0.65
CA ARG A 65 24.47 -7.96 1.85
C ARG A 65 25.88 -7.37 1.87
N SER A 66 26.49 -7.15 0.71
CA SER A 66 27.78 -6.46 0.60
C SER A 66 27.60 -4.94 0.68
N GLY A 67 28.45 -4.27 1.45
CA GLY A 67 28.50 -2.81 1.52
C GLY A 67 28.86 -2.20 0.16
N LYS A 68 28.45 -0.94 -0.09
CA LYS A 68 28.63 -0.28 -1.39
C LYS A 68 30.06 -0.35 -1.92
N ASP A 69 31.05 -0.12 -1.05
CA ASP A 69 32.46 -0.06 -1.42
C ASP A 69 33.11 -1.44 -1.55
N GLU A 70 32.47 -2.49 -0.99
CA GLU A 70 32.94 -3.88 -1.02
C GLU A 70 32.27 -4.70 -2.13
N ARG A 71 31.24 -4.15 -2.78
CA ARG A 71 30.53 -4.84 -3.87
C ARG A 71 31.44 -5.06 -5.05
N HIS A 72 31.46 -6.29 -5.53
CA HIS A 72 32.05 -6.57 -6.83
C HIS A 72 31.28 -5.80 -7.91
N ARG A 73 31.98 -5.35 -8.96
CA ARG A 73 31.41 -4.83 -10.22
C ARG A 73 30.11 -5.53 -10.68
N TYR A 74 30.02 -6.86 -10.57
CA TYR A 74 28.81 -7.59 -10.95
C TYR A 74 27.63 -7.32 -10.00
N GLN A 75 27.85 -7.37 -8.69
CA GLN A 75 26.83 -6.99 -7.69
C GLN A 75 26.40 -5.52 -7.87
N THR A 76 27.33 -4.64 -8.21
CA THR A 76 27.02 -3.23 -8.53
C THR A 76 26.09 -3.13 -9.73
N GLY A 77 26.35 -3.89 -10.80
CA GLY A 77 25.47 -3.96 -11.97
C GLY A 77 24.07 -4.47 -11.62
N VAL A 78 23.98 -5.52 -10.79
CA VAL A 78 22.70 -6.06 -10.31
C VAL A 78 21.91 -5.02 -9.51
N VAL A 79 22.55 -4.37 -8.53
CA VAL A 79 21.91 -3.32 -7.72
C VAL A 79 21.45 -2.15 -8.61
N SER A 80 22.24 -1.78 -9.62
CA SER A 80 21.84 -0.76 -10.59
C SER A 80 20.60 -1.17 -11.39
N MET A 81 20.53 -2.41 -11.88
CA MET A 81 19.36 -2.90 -12.62
C MET A 81 18.11 -2.97 -11.73
N ILE A 82 18.26 -3.43 -10.49
CA ILE A 82 17.19 -3.44 -9.50
C ILE A 82 16.68 -2.02 -9.26
N GLY A 83 17.58 -1.05 -9.07
CA GLY A 83 17.24 0.35 -8.87
C GLY A 83 16.46 0.95 -10.05
N THR A 84 16.88 0.67 -11.28
CA THR A 84 16.16 1.12 -12.48
C THR A 84 14.74 0.56 -12.53
N LEU A 85 14.56 -0.75 -12.31
CA LEU A 85 13.24 -1.37 -12.35
C LEU A 85 12.32 -0.86 -11.24
N LEU A 86 12.84 -0.66 -10.03
CA LEU A 86 12.05 -0.09 -8.93
C LEU A 86 11.64 1.35 -9.23
N SER A 87 12.52 2.16 -9.84
CA SER A 87 12.17 3.52 -10.25
C SER A 87 11.07 3.53 -11.32
N GLY A 88 11.08 2.56 -12.25
CA GLY A 88 9.99 2.37 -13.20
C GLY A 88 8.66 2.06 -12.51
N VAL A 89 8.68 1.13 -11.53
CA VAL A 89 7.50 0.81 -10.70
C VAL A 89 6.98 2.02 -9.94
N GLU A 90 7.86 2.83 -9.35
CA GLU A 90 7.47 4.07 -8.66
C GLU A 90 6.77 5.04 -9.61
N GLN A 91 7.34 5.28 -10.79
CA GLN A 91 6.75 6.16 -11.79
C GLN A 91 5.38 5.67 -12.27
N ASP A 92 5.20 4.36 -12.44
CA ASP A 92 3.92 3.80 -12.86
C ASP A 92 2.84 3.90 -11.77
N ILE A 93 3.23 3.76 -10.50
CA ILE A 93 2.35 4.01 -9.36
C ILE A 93 1.96 5.49 -9.33
N GLU A 94 2.91 6.41 -9.48
CA GLU A 94 2.65 7.86 -9.49
C GLU A 94 1.71 8.26 -10.62
N LYS A 95 1.92 7.74 -11.85
CA LYS A 95 1.01 7.94 -12.98
C LYS A 95 -0.39 7.43 -12.66
N THR A 96 -0.50 6.22 -12.11
CA THR A 96 -1.80 5.62 -11.76
C THR A 96 -2.53 6.46 -10.73
N VAL A 97 -1.83 6.94 -9.69
CA VAL A 97 -2.40 7.84 -8.68
C VAL A 97 -2.86 9.15 -9.30
N ALA A 98 -2.06 9.76 -10.18
CA ALA A 98 -2.44 10.99 -10.87
C ALA A 98 -3.70 10.81 -11.74
N GLU A 99 -3.78 9.71 -12.50
CA GLU A 99 -4.97 9.38 -13.30
C GLU A 99 -6.22 9.16 -12.44
N LEU A 100 -6.09 8.42 -11.33
CA LEU A 100 -7.21 8.17 -10.42
C LEU A 100 -7.69 9.46 -9.74
N ASN A 101 -6.77 10.32 -9.32
CA ASN A 101 -7.11 11.63 -8.75
C ASN A 101 -7.83 12.52 -9.78
N SER A 102 -7.40 12.50 -11.05
CA SER A 102 -8.08 13.22 -12.12
C SER A 102 -9.50 12.69 -12.35
N LYS A 103 -9.71 11.37 -12.31
CA LYS A 103 -11.04 10.75 -12.43
C LYS A 103 -11.93 11.10 -11.25
N LEU A 104 -11.38 11.12 -10.03
CA LEU A 104 -12.11 11.49 -8.83
C LEU A 104 -12.58 12.94 -8.89
N ALA A 105 -11.69 13.88 -9.24
CA ALA A 105 -12.04 15.29 -9.41
C ALA A 105 -13.13 15.49 -10.48
N GLY A 106 -13.05 14.75 -11.60
CA GLY A 106 -14.10 14.78 -12.63
C GLY A 106 -15.45 14.26 -12.12
N SER A 107 -15.45 13.19 -11.32
CA SER A 107 -16.65 12.64 -10.70
C SER A 107 -17.31 13.60 -9.70
N ASP A 108 -16.51 14.35 -8.93
CA ASP A 108 -17.04 15.33 -7.99
C ASP A 108 -17.72 16.49 -8.72
N LEU A 109 -17.12 17.00 -9.80
CA LEU A 109 -17.74 18.01 -10.66
C LEU A 109 -19.06 17.51 -11.28
N ASP A 110 -19.08 16.28 -11.79
CA ASP A 110 -20.30 15.68 -12.33
C ASP A 110 -21.38 15.52 -11.27
N ARG A 111 -20.99 15.15 -10.05
CA ARG A 111 -21.91 15.06 -8.91
C ARG A 111 -22.51 16.42 -8.57
N GLU A 112 -21.69 17.45 -8.44
CA GLU A 112 -22.16 18.83 -8.19
C GLU A 112 -23.09 19.34 -9.29
N ARG A 113 -22.75 19.07 -10.55
CA ARG A 113 -23.60 19.43 -11.69
C ARG A 113 -24.95 18.73 -11.63
N ARG A 114 -24.96 17.43 -11.31
CA ARG A 114 -26.19 16.64 -11.18
C ARG A 114 -27.05 17.10 -10.01
N THR A 115 -26.45 17.39 -8.85
CA THR A 115 -27.21 17.87 -7.67
C THR A 115 -27.80 19.25 -7.92
N ALA A 116 -27.07 20.16 -8.57
CA ALA A 116 -27.59 21.46 -8.98
C ALA A 116 -28.76 21.33 -9.97
N ALA A 117 -28.64 20.45 -10.98
CA ALA A 117 -29.70 20.21 -11.95
C ALA A 117 -30.97 19.62 -11.32
N VAL A 118 -30.81 18.68 -10.38
CA VAL A 118 -31.94 18.12 -9.62
C VAL A 118 -32.65 19.21 -8.81
N LYS A 119 -31.89 20.02 -8.07
CA LYS A 119 -32.46 21.12 -7.28
C LYS A 119 -33.21 22.13 -8.14
N ALA A 120 -32.66 22.51 -9.30
CA ALA A 120 -33.33 23.40 -10.23
C ALA A 120 -34.62 22.79 -10.79
N ALA A 121 -34.60 21.50 -11.16
CA ALA A 121 -35.77 20.80 -11.65
C ALA A 121 -36.87 20.66 -10.58
N GLU A 122 -36.50 20.44 -9.31
CA GLU A 122 -37.43 20.40 -8.18
C GLU A 122 -38.13 21.76 -7.98
N GLN A 123 -37.36 22.86 -8.01
CA GLN A 123 -37.91 24.22 -7.91
C GLN A 123 -38.84 24.56 -9.07
N ASP A 124 -38.46 24.22 -10.30
CA ASP A 124 -39.31 24.42 -11.48
C ASP A 124 -40.61 23.62 -11.39
N LEU A 125 -40.53 22.38 -10.89
CA LEU A 125 -41.69 21.51 -10.71
C LEU A 125 -42.64 22.06 -9.63
N GLU A 126 -42.11 22.56 -8.53
CA GLU A 126 -42.90 23.20 -7.47
C GLU A 126 -43.58 24.48 -8.00
N HIS A 127 -42.86 25.34 -8.71
CA HIS A 127 -43.42 26.54 -9.33
C HIS A 127 -44.53 26.21 -10.34
N LYS A 128 -44.30 25.22 -11.21
CA LYS A 128 -45.31 24.78 -12.19
C LYS A 128 -46.54 24.16 -11.52
N LYS A 129 -46.37 23.40 -10.43
CA LYS A 129 -47.49 22.88 -9.63
C LYS A 129 -48.33 24.02 -9.06
N ALA A 130 -47.68 24.97 -8.39
CA ALA A 130 -48.36 26.14 -7.81
C ALA A 130 -49.11 26.97 -8.87
N ALA A 131 -48.49 27.21 -10.03
CA ALA A 131 -49.13 27.91 -11.14
C ALA A 131 -50.35 27.15 -11.67
N THR A 132 -50.23 25.82 -11.85
CA THR A 132 -51.33 24.98 -12.33
C THR A 132 -52.50 24.99 -11.35
N ASP A 133 -52.23 24.88 -10.05
CA ASP A 133 -53.29 24.88 -9.03
C ASP A 133 -53.97 26.26 -8.92
N ALA A 134 -53.21 27.36 -8.98
CA ALA A 134 -53.77 28.70 -9.05
C ALA A 134 -54.70 28.89 -10.27
N GLN A 135 -54.34 28.30 -11.41
CA GLN A 135 -55.12 28.39 -12.64
C GLN A 135 -56.40 27.54 -12.58
N LYS A 136 -56.38 26.40 -11.90
CA LYS A 136 -57.58 25.61 -11.62
C LYS A 136 -58.59 26.37 -10.76
N TYR A 137 -58.13 27.09 -9.73
CA TYR A 137 -59.03 27.90 -8.90
C TYR A 137 -59.71 29.02 -9.69
N LYS A 138 -58.96 29.74 -10.53
CA LYS A 138 -59.54 30.78 -11.41
C LYS A 138 -60.61 30.23 -12.35
N LEU A 139 -60.34 29.07 -12.98
CA LEU A 139 -61.31 28.41 -13.87
C LEU A 139 -62.56 27.93 -13.13
N ALA A 140 -62.45 27.56 -11.86
CA ALA A 140 -63.60 27.17 -11.04
C ALA A 140 -64.47 28.37 -10.65
N ASP A 141 -63.86 29.53 -10.35
CA ASP A 141 -64.58 30.77 -10.06
C ASP A 141 -65.27 31.35 -11.32
N ASP A 142 -64.62 31.30 -12.49
CA ASP A 142 -65.19 31.78 -13.76
C ASP A 142 -66.40 30.94 -14.25
N ALA A 143 -66.64 29.77 -13.66
CA ALA A 143 -67.71 28.85 -14.04
C ALA A 143 -68.99 28.96 -13.17
N GLN A 144 -69.01 29.85 -12.17
CA GLN A 144 -70.18 30.15 -11.32
C GLN A 144 -70.94 31.38 -11.79
#